data_AF-C0XV78-F1
#
_entry.id   AF-C0XV78-F1
#
_cell.length_a   1.000
_cell.length_b   1.000
_cell.length_c   1.000
_cell.angle_alpha   90.00
_cell.angle_beta   90.00
_cell.angle_gamma   90.00
#
_symmetry.space_group_name_H-M   'P 1'
#
loop_
_entity.id
_entity.type
_entity.pdbx_description
1 polymer ?
#
loop_
_entity_poly.entity_id
_entity_poly.type
_entity_poly.pdbx_seq_one_letter_code
_entity_poly.pdbx_strand_id
1 'polypeptide(L)' 'MLCELLDSETTAARAAEIRDFIQSCPECFSRYENELAARTIVQKCCGASHAPDHLRQRIIASITTVSVTQVHYRR' A
#
# COMPACT_ATOMS: atom_id res chain seq x y z
N MET A 1 6.86 -6.72 -16.95
CA MET A 1 7.71 -6.10 -15.91
C MET A 1 7.05 -4.88 -15.27
N LEU A 2 6.72 -3.81 -16.01
CA LEU A 2 6.06 -2.64 -15.41
C LEU A 2 4.69 -2.94 -14.79
N CYS A 3 3.82 -3.68 -15.50
CA CYS A 3 2.51 -4.08 -14.96
C CYS A 3 2.65 -4.96 -13.71
N GLU A 4 3.61 -5.89 -13.73
CA GLU A 4 3.94 -6.77 -12.61
C GLU A 4 4.42 -5.97 -11.40
N LEU A 5 5.36 -5.03 -11.56
CA LEU A 5 5.82 -4.15 -10.48
C LEU A 5 4.68 -3.36 -9.82
N LEU A 6 3.66 -3.04 -10.60
CA LEU A 6 2.54 -2.20 -10.19
C LEU A 6 1.30 -3.00 -9.80
N ASP A 7 1.41 -4.33 -9.77
CA ASP A 7 0.39 -5.23 -9.26
C ASP A 7 0.47 -5.30 -7.73
N SER A 8 -0.69 -5.35 -7.06
CA SER A 8 -0.78 -5.50 -5.61
C SER A 8 -0.34 -6.89 -5.13
N GLU A 9 -0.36 -7.90 -6.01
CA GLU A 9 0.01 -9.28 -5.69
C GLU A 9 1.52 -9.55 -5.79
N THR A 10 2.29 -8.56 -6.28
CA THR A 10 3.73 -8.72 -6.46
C THR A 10 4.49 -8.68 -5.15
N THR A 11 5.34 -9.68 -4.95
CA THR A 11 6.17 -9.77 -3.74
C THR A 11 7.19 -8.64 -3.67
N ALA A 12 7.55 -8.23 -2.45
CA ALA A 12 8.53 -7.15 -2.24
C ALA A 12 9.89 -7.45 -2.88
N ALA A 13 10.34 -8.71 -2.82
CA ALA A 13 11.59 -9.16 -3.45
C ALA A 13 11.53 -8.99 -4.98
N ARG A 14 10.46 -9.47 -5.61
CA ARG A 14 10.28 -9.35 -7.06
C ARG A 14 10.17 -7.89 -7.51
N ALA A 15 9.47 -7.07 -6.74
CA ALA A 15 9.37 -5.64 -7.01
C ALA A 15 10.73 -4.93 -6.93
N ALA A 16 11.64 -5.36 -6.04
CA ALA A 16 12.99 -4.82 -5.97
C ALA A 16 13.81 -5.16 -7.22
N GLU A 17 13.80 -6.43 -7.65
CA GLU A 17 14.49 -6.85 -8.88
C GLU A 17 14.05 -6.07 -10.11
N ILE A 18 12.73 -5.88 -10.27
CA ILE A 18 12.19 -5.13 -11.41
C ILE A 18 12.58 -3.65 -11.33
N ARG A 19 12.62 -3.07 -10.12
CA ARG A 19 13.08 -1.67 -9.92
C ARG A 19 14.53 -1.49 -10.31
N ASP A 20 15.42 -2.39 -9.91
CA ASP A 20 16.84 -2.34 -10.26
C ASP A 20 17.03 -2.39 -11.78
N PHE A 21 16.26 -3.27 -12.47
CA PHE A 21 16.27 -3.33 -13.93
C PHE A 21 15.79 -2.02 -14.57
N ILE A 22 14.70 -1.44 -14.08
CA ILE A 22 14.16 -0.18 -14.59
C ILE A 22 15.17 0.97 -14.39
N GLN A 23 15.85 1.02 -13.25
CA GLN A 23 16.86 2.04 -12.96
C GLN A 23 18.09 1.95 -13.87
N SER A 24 18.40 0.75 -14.40
CA SER A 24 19.50 0.57 -15.34
C SER A 24 19.24 1.16 -16.74
N CYS A 25 17.99 1.50 -17.07
CA CYS A 25 17.60 2.03 -18.38
C CYS A 25 16.80 3.34 -18.25
N PRO A 26 17.36 4.49 -18.66
CA PRO A 26 16.71 5.80 -18.53
C PRO A 26 15.32 5.90 -19.20
N GLU A 27 15.15 5.26 -20.36
CA GLU A 27 13.85 5.23 -21.05
C GLU A 27 12.80 4.44 -20.25
N CYS A 28 13.18 3.28 -19.70
CA CYS A 28 12.30 2.49 -18.86
C CYS A 28 11.92 3.24 -17.59
N PHE A 29 12.87 3.97 -16.99
CA PHE A 29 12.61 4.80 -15.82
C PHE A 29 11.61 5.93 -16.12
N SER A 30 11.79 6.66 -17.22
CA SER A 30 10.84 7.70 -17.62
C SER A 30 9.44 7.13 -17.86
N ARG A 31 9.33 5.95 -18.49
CA ARG A 31 8.04 5.25 -18.67
C ARG A 31 7.40 4.86 -17.34
N TYR A 32 8.20 4.40 -16.38
CA TYR A 32 7.74 4.08 -15.03
C TYR A 32 7.16 5.30 -14.31
N GLU A 33 7.85 6.44 -14.37
CA GLU A 33 7.40 7.69 -13.75
C GLU A 33 6.06 8.16 -14.34
N ASN A 34 5.90 8.09 -15.66
CA ASN A 34 4.66 8.44 -16.34
C ASN A 34 3.48 7.57 -15.87
N GLU A 35 3.71 6.26 -15.75
CA GLU A 35 2.69 5.31 -15.29
C GLU A 35 2.29 5.56 -13.82
N LEU A 36 3.26 5.85 -12.94
CA LEU A 36 3.00 6.24 -11.56
C LEU A 36 2.19 7.54 -11.46
N ALA A 37 2.53 8.53 -12.28
CA ALA A 37 1.81 9.79 -12.33
C ALA A 37 0.35 9.59 -12.75
N ALA A 38 0.11 8.81 -13.81
CA ALA A 38 -1.24 8.45 -14.26
C ALA A 38 -2.05 7.74 -13.18
N ARG A 39 -1.47 6.73 -12.52
CA ARG A 39 -2.12 6.01 -11.41
C ARG A 39 -2.46 6.91 -10.23
N THR A 40 -1.57 7.83 -9.88
CA THR A 40 -1.82 8.82 -8.81
C THR A 40 -3.00 9.72 -9.15
N ILE A 41 -3.10 10.16 -10.41
CA ILE A 41 -4.24 10.98 -10.88
C ILE A 41 -5.53 10.17 -10.78
N VAL A 42 -5.55 8.94 -11.29
CA VAL A 42 -6.72 8.05 -11.21
C VAL A 42 -7.13 7.80 -9.76
N GLN A 43 -6.16 7.53 -8.87
CA GLN A 43 -6.44 7.31 -7.45
C GLN A 43 -7.03 8.56 -6.79
N LYS A 44 -6.59 9.77 -7.15
CA LYS A 44 -7.18 11.01 -6.64
C LYS A 44 -8.60 11.23 -7.16
N CYS A 45 -8.85 10.96 -8.44
CA CYS A 45 -10.17 11.14 -9.05
C CYS A 45 -11.19 10.10 -8.55
N CYS A 46 -10.78 8.84 -8.41
CA CYS A 46 -11.67 7.71 -8.14
C CYS A 46 -11.63 7.24 -6.68
N GLY A 47 -10.56 7.54 -5.93
CA GLY A 47 -10.41 7.19 -4.51
C GLY A 47 -10.96 8.25 -3.54
N ALA A 48 -11.49 9.37 -4.05
CA ALA A 48 -12.11 10.43 -3.27
C ALA A 48 -13.53 10.09 -2.78
N SER A 49 -14.02 8.87 -2.97
CA SER A 49 -15.21 8.40 -2.26
C SER A 49 -14.89 8.34 -0.77
N HIS A 50 -15.34 9.35 -0.03
CA HIS A 50 -15.18 9.44 1.43
C HIS A 50 -15.59 8.10 2.05
N ALA A 51 -14.65 7.45 2.74
CA ALA A 51 -14.96 6.23 3.46
C ALA A 51 -16.08 6.55 4.47
N PRO A 52 -17.16 5.75 4.55
CA PRO A 52 -18.25 6.00 5.48
C PRO A 52 -17.72 6.24 6.90
N ASP A 53 -18.09 7.37 7.51
CA ASP A 53 -17.50 7.80 8.79
C ASP A 53 -17.60 6.73 9.89
N HIS A 54 -18.68 5.95 9.88
CA HIS A 54 -18.87 4.84 10.82
C HIS A 54 -17.79 3.76 10.71
N LEU A 55 -17.29 3.44 9.49
CA LEU A 55 -16.20 2.48 9.30
C LEU A 55 -14.89 3.05 9.83
N ARG A 56 -14.62 4.33 9.55
CA ARG A 56 -13.43 5.01 10.05
C ARG A 56 -13.40 5.03 11.58
N GLN A 57 -14.52 5.38 12.21
CA GLN A 57 -14.68 5.36 13.66
C GLN A 57 -14.46 3.96 14.25
N ARG A 58 -15.03 2.92 13.65
CA ARG A 58 -14.84 1.53 14.08
C ARG A 58 -13.39 1.09 13.99
N ILE A 59 -12.70 1.41 12.90
CA ILE A 59 -11.27 1.07 12.73
C ILE A 59 -10.44 1.77 13.80
N ILE A 60 -10.63 3.08 13.99
CA ILE A 60 -9.91 3.86 15.03
C ILE A 60 -10.14 3.25 16.42
N ALA A 61 -11.38 2.91 16.75
CA ALA A 61 -11.69 2.25 18.02
C ALA A 61 -10.93 0.91 18.15
N SER A 62 -10.95 0.07 17.12
CA SER A 62 -10.28 -1.25 17.15
C SER A 62 -8.76 -1.15 17.30
N ILE A 63 -8.09 -0.20 16.64
CA ILE A 63 -6.63 -0.06 16.71
C ILE A 63 -6.15 0.64 17.98
N THR A 64 -6.98 1.47 18.61
CA THR A 64 -6.64 2.23 19.82
C THR A 64 -7.02 1.49 21.10
N THR A 65 -7.78 0.40 21.01
CA THR A 65 -8.22 -0.36 22.18
C THR A 65 -7.06 -1.11 22.81
N VAL A 66 -6.77 -0.83 24.09
CA VAL A 66 -5.82 -1.57 24.92
C VAL A 66 -6.56 -2.64 25.72
N SER A 67 -6.18 -3.91 25.58
CA SER A 67 -6.68 -5.01 26.41
C SER A 67 -5.68 -5.37 27.51
N VAL A 68 -6.15 -5.44 28.76
CA VAL A 68 -5.34 -5.88 29.89
C VAL A 68 -5.71 -7.32 30.24
N THR A 69 -4.78 -8.24 30.08
CA THR A 69 -4.94 -9.64 30.49
C THR A 69 -4.28 -9.84 31.85
N GLN A 70 -5.07 -10.07 32.90
CA GLN A 70 -4.53 -10.41 34.22
C GLN A 70 -4.27 -11.91 34.31
N VAL A 71 -3.02 -12.29 34.58
CA VAL A 71 -2.62 -13.67 34.85
C VAL A 71 -2.53 -13.86 36.37
N HIS A 72 -3.40 -14.68 36.94
CA HIS A 72 -3.34 -15.06 38.34
C HIS A 72 -2.50 -16.32 38.51
N TYR A 73 -1.41 -16.23 39.27
CA TYR A 73 -0.63 -17.38 39.70
C TYR A 73 -1.26 -17.96 40.97
N ARG A 74 -1.78 -19.18 40.90
CA ARG A 74 -2.14 -19.98 42.09
C ARG A 74 -0.86 -20.53 42.72
N ARG A 75 -0.66 -20.25 44.01
CA ARG A 75 0.43 -20.77 44.83
C ARG A 75 -0.03 -22.00 45.61
#